data_AF-A0AA51L393-F1
#
_entry.id   AF-A0AA51L393-F1
#
_cell.length_a   1.000
_cell.length_b   1.000
_cell.length_c   1.000
_cell.angle_alpha   90.00
_cell.angle_beta   90.00
_cell.angle_gamma   90.00
#
_symmetry.space_group_name_H-M   'P 1'
#
loop_
_entity.id
_entity.type
_entity.pdbx_description
1 polymer ?
#
loop_
_entity_poly.entity_id
_entity_poly.type
_entity_poly.pdbx_seq_one_letter_code
_entity_poly.pdbx_strand_id
1 'polypeptide(L)' 'MDATLEVSNLVKKYGTKPALENVSFAVKEGSCFGLLALTELVSQQR' A
#
# COMPACT_ATOMS: atom_id res chain seq x y z
N MET A 1 -6.57 13.94 -17.90
CA MET A 1 -5.97 12.59 -17.96
C MET A 1 -6.75 11.76 -16.97
N ASP A 2 -7.71 10.96 -17.44
CA ASP A 2 -8.56 10.14 -16.56
C ASP A 2 -7.77 8.95 -16.03
N ALA A 3 -7.76 8.79 -14.71
CA ALA A 3 -7.28 7.57 -14.06
C ALA A 3 -8.40 6.53 -14.09
N THR A 4 -8.08 5.30 -14.47
CA THR A 4 -9.04 4.17 -14.45
C THR A 4 -9.26 3.66 -13.02
N LEU A 5 -8.24 3.82 -12.17
CA LEU A 5 -8.30 3.49 -10.75
C LEU A 5 -7.64 4.61 -9.95
N GLU A 6 -8.36 5.13 -8.97
CA GLU A 6 -7.87 6.12 -8.02
C GLU A 6 -8.03 5.58 -6.60
N VAL A 7 -6.95 5.65 -5.82
CA VAL A 7 -6.90 5.24 -4.42
C VAL A 7 -6.40 6.42 -3.62
N SER A 8 -7.17 6.82 -2.62
CA SER A 8 -6.83 7.95 -1.75
C SER A 8 -6.85 7.52 -0.29
N ASN A 9 -5.84 7.95 0.47
CA ASN A 9 -5.72 7.78 1.91
C ASN A 9 -5.95 6.32 2.39
N LEU A 10 -5.42 5.35 1.65
CA LEU A 10 -5.54 3.93 2.00
C LEU A 10 -4.80 3.65 3.31
N VAL A 11 -5.53 3.08 4.27
CA VAL A 11 -5.03 2.64 5.57
C VAL A 11 -5.36 1.17 5.76
N LYS A 12 -4.39 0.39 6.23
CA LYS A 12 -4.57 -1.02 6.60
C LYS A 12 -3.80 -1.33 7.86
N LYS A 13 -4.42 -2.07 8.79
CA LYS A 13 -3.79 -2.55 10.03
C LYS A 13 -4.07 -4.05 10.22
N TYR A 14 -3.14 -4.74 10.85
CA TYR A 14 -3.29 -6.11 11.35
C TYR A 14 -3.17 -6.09 12.87
N GLY A 15 -4.30 -6.13 13.56
CA GLY A 15 -4.36 -5.82 14.99
C GLY A 15 -3.90 -4.39 15.25
N THR A 16 -2.91 -4.24 16.14
CA THR A 16 -2.29 -2.94 16.46
C THR A 16 -1.20 -2.53 15.47
N LYS A 17 -0.71 -3.43 14.62
CA LYS A 17 0.38 -3.15 13.68
C LYS A 17 -0.17 -2.47 12.42
N PRO A 18 0.27 -1.25 12.07
CA PRO A 18 -0.05 -0.66 10.80
C PRO A 18 0.70 -1.36 9.65
N ALA A 19 -0.02 -1.68 8.59
CA ALA A 19 0.50 -2.29 7.37
C ALA A 19 0.57 -1.29 6.21
N LEU A 20 -0.41 -0.38 6.13
CA LEU A 20 -0.42 0.75 5.20
C LEU A 20 -0.90 1.98 5.97
N GLU A 21 -0.20 3.10 5.83
CA GLU A 21 -0.60 4.38 6.40
C GLU A 21 -0.64 5.44 5.32
N ASN A 22 -1.83 5.99 5.07
CA ASN A 22 -2.07 7.13 4.20
C ASN A 22 -1.50 6.97 2.77
N VAL A 23 -1.73 5.82 2.14
CA VAL A 23 -1.24 5.56 0.78
C VAL A 23 -2.24 6.09 -0.26
N SER A 24 -1.76 6.93 -1.18
CA SER A 24 -2.56 7.45 -2.30
C SER A 24 -1.84 7.24 -3.62
N PHE A 25 -2.55 6.72 -4.63
CA PHE A 25 -2.02 6.51 -5.97
C PHE A 25 -3.14 6.44 -7.01
N ALA A 26 -2.79 6.64 -8.28
CA ALA A 26 -3.71 6.51 -9.40
C ALA A 26 -3.07 5.68 -10.52
N VAL A 27 -3.86 4.83 -11.17
CA VAL A 27 -3.43 3.98 -12.28
C VAL A 27 -4.16 4.42 -13.55
N LYS A 28 -3.37 4.65 -14.61
CA LYS A 28 -3.87 5.02 -15.94
C LYS A 28 -4.18 3.77 -16.75
N GLU A 29 -5.14 3.89 -17.66
CA GLU A 29 -5.45 2.82 -18.61
C GLU A 29 -4.21 2.44 -19.43
N GLY A 30 -4.03 1.14 -19.68
CA GLY A 30 -2.89 0.61 -20.45
C GLY A 30 -1.54 0.64 -19.72
N SER A 31 -1.48 1.10 -18.47
CA SER A 31 -0.25 1.07 -17.66
C SER A 31 -0.11 -0.22 -16.84
N CYS A 32 1.13 -0.67 -16.62
CA CYS A 32 1.44 -1.77 -15.69
C CYS A 32 1.94 -1.18 -14.37
N PHE A 33 1.25 -1.47 -13.28
CA PHE A 33 1.56 -0.98 -11.93
C PHE A 33 1.82 -2.17 -10.99
N GLY A 34 2.96 -2.16 -10.32
CA GLY A 34 3.39 -3.21 -9.39
C GLY A 34 3.56 -2.66 -7.98
N LEU A 35 3.06 -3.41 -7.00
CA LEU A 35 3.31 -3.14 -5.58
C LEU A 35 4.49 -3.98 -5.12
N LEU A 36 5.49 -3.33 -4.53
CA LEU A 36 6.65 -3.98 -3.92
C LEU A 36 6.66 -3.65 -2.44
N ALA A 37 6.81 -4.66 -1.61
CA ALA A 37 6.94 -4.51 -0.17
C ALA A 37 8.13 -5.31 0.32
N LEU A 38 8.83 -4.77 1.32
CA LEU A 38 9.86 -5.50 2.06
C LEU A 38 9.21 -6.09 3.31
N THR A 39 9.50 -7.36 3.59
CA THR A 39 9.11 -7.95 4.87
C THR A 39 10.14 -7.54 5.93
N GLU A 40 9.71 -6.90 7.00
CA GLU A 40 10.52 -6.82 8.22
C GLU A 40 10.29 -8.08 9.05
N LEU A 41 11.33 -8.89 9.20
CA LEU A 41 11.43 -9.87 10.27
C LEU A 41 11.47 -9.10 11.59
N VAL A 42 10.31 -8.99 12.24
CA VAL A 42 10.23 -8.51 13.62
C VAL A 42 10.85 -9.60 14.49
N SER A 43 12.15 -9.48 14.78
CA SER A 43 12.80 -10.25 15.84
C SER A 43 12.20 -9.78 17.17
N GLN A 44 11.21 -10.51 17.65
CA GLN A 44 10.73 -10.41 19.03
C GLN A 44 11.89 -10.84 19.93
N GLN A 45 12.70 -9.90 20.40
CA GLN A 45 13.46 -10.15 21.61
C GLN A 45 12.45 -10.24 22.77
N ARG A 46 12.18 -11.48 23.14
CA ARG A 46 11.59 -11.87 24.42
C ARG A 46 12.59 -11.67 25.54
#